data_AF-A0A6L5FWV5-F1
#
_entry.id   AF-A0A6L5FWV5-F1
#
_cell.length_a   1.000
_cell.length_b   1.000
_cell.length_c   1.000
_cell.angle_alpha   90.00
_cell.angle_beta   90.00
_cell.angle_gamma   90.00
#
_symmetry.space_group_name_H-M   'P 1'
#
loop_
_entity.id
_entity.type
_entity.pdbx_description
1 polymer ?
#
loop_
_entity_poly.entity_id
_entity_poly.type
_entity_poly.pdbx_seq_one_letter_code
_entity_poly.pdbx_strand_id
1 'polypeptide(L)'
;MRKLEAAGSVRTVRRPRAWLMVVGMVLIATTFASGTAEAARIPGIDVSHWQNDKGEIDWTQVAEAGYRFTFIKATERDTYVDPYYGANRTDANAAGLRIGAYHFARPNGSTDKQVRKDARGEANHFLATGAPAPGDLYPVLDFEADLGGLNARRLKIWVRTWLNRVEAGTGVKPLIYTSPNTWKTRIDDTDEFALEGYGLWVAHYTTANNPMVFANNWGGNGWSFWQYTSAGSVPGIKGNVDLNHAQTGALKEFRIPVPPTIKTEPEISGEEKTGGTLTVSPGEWKGTKPIAFSYQWKRCTAANSCDVLAGATDPVYEVRRADYGKILKAQVTASNEGGTAQSPATSGEIGDGQAPENATVKSPDGAISASGRVKVRWGATDDVSDALTFDVRYREAGLRGAFSSRTRWMTATEERSGDMKGQPGRTYCYSARATDEAGNTSSWGPEKCVAVRADDRSLTGGGWSKGAGSAFYRSTYKETAQQGKTLKLKDVRGRRFDLLVSTCPGCGKIEVRFAGQVLQTISLKSNQRNDRVAIPVATFPDQQKGTLTIEVLSSGKKVIIDAVGVWRG
;
A
#
# COMPACT_ATOMS: atom_id res chain seq x y z
N MET A 1 33.36 49.93 21.93
CA MET A 1 33.02 51.37 21.82
C MET A 1 33.34 51.84 20.40
N ARG A 2 32.45 52.65 19.80
CA ARG A 2 32.44 53.26 18.43
C ARG A 2 32.08 52.26 17.31
N LYS A 3 30.85 52.22 16.74
CA LYS A 3 30.05 53.20 15.94
C LYS A 3 30.83 53.75 14.74
N LEU A 4 30.34 53.82 13.50
CA LEU A 4 29.15 53.34 12.78
C LEU A 4 29.52 53.58 11.29
N GLU A 5 29.22 52.64 10.39
CA GLU A 5 29.54 52.71 8.96
C GLU A 5 28.53 53.56 8.17
N ALA A 6 29.04 54.18 7.10
CA ALA A 6 28.34 55.09 6.21
C ALA A 6 27.96 54.42 4.88
N ALA A 7 26.77 54.80 4.40
CA ALA A 7 26.36 55.08 3.02
C ALA A 7 26.79 54.18 1.84
N GLY A 8 25.78 53.66 1.13
CA GLY A 8 25.56 54.12 -0.26
C GLY A 8 25.57 53.10 -1.39
N SER A 9 24.39 52.92 -2.00
CA SER A 9 24.12 52.68 -3.43
C SER A 9 24.48 51.33 -4.07
N VAL A 10 23.47 50.56 -4.53
CA VAL A 10 23.45 49.97 -5.88
C VAL A 10 22.01 49.85 -6.45
N ARG A 11 21.93 50.25 -7.72
CA ARG A 11 20.86 50.19 -8.74
C ARG A 11 20.00 48.91 -8.78
N THR A 12 18.68 49.10 -8.87
CA THR A 12 17.68 48.07 -9.21
C THR A 12 17.39 47.99 -10.72
N VAL A 13 17.32 46.75 -11.23
CA VAL A 13 16.97 46.39 -12.61
C VAL A 13 15.48 45.98 -12.72
N ARG A 14 14.90 46.32 -13.88
CA ARG A 14 13.54 46.17 -14.45
C ARG A 14 12.66 44.95 -14.07
N ARG A 15 11.43 45.26 -13.60
CA ARG A 15 10.03 44.92 -14.06
C ARG A 15 9.72 43.55 -14.74
N PRO A 16 8.54 42.91 -14.49
CA PRO A 16 7.30 43.36 -15.16
C PRO A 16 5.94 43.25 -14.42
N ARG A 17 5.06 44.21 -14.77
CA ARG A 17 3.60 44.18 -15.00
C ARG A 17 2.65 43.64 -13.90
N ALA A 18 2.05 44.60 -13.19
CA ALA A 18 0.83 44.45 -12.41
C ALA A 18 -0.41 44.27 -13.30
N TRP A 19 -1.26 43.30 -12.95
CA TRP A 19 -2.65 43.22 -13.38
C TRP A 19 -3.52 43.88 -12.31
N LEU A 20 -4.22 44.94 -12.70
CA LEU A 20 -5.31 45.55 -11.94
C LEU A 20 -6.58 44.71 -12.19
N MET A 21 -7.13 44.08 -11.15
CA MET A 21 -8.56 43.71 -11.14
C MET A 21 -9.28 44.60 -10.15
N VAL A 22 -10.26 45.32 -10.68
CA VAL A 22 -11.21 46.19 -10.01
C VAL A 22 -12.18 45.30 -9.21
N VAL A 23 -12.21 45.45 -7.88
CA VAL A 23 -13.25 44.87 -7.04
C VAL A 23 -14.42 45.86 -7.00
N GLY A 24 -15.49 45.56 -7.74
CA GLY A 24 -16.77 46.25 -7.61
C GLY A 24 -17.50 45.76 -6.36
N MET A 25 -17.65 46.62 -5.35
CA MET A 25 -18.53 46.40 -4.21
C MET A 25 -19.99 46.61 -4.65
N VAL A 26 -20.74 45.51 -4.79
CA VAL A 26 -22.20 45.54 -4.85
C VAL A 26 -22.72 45.42 -3.43
N LEU A 27 -23.24 46.52 -2.88
CA LEU A 27 -24.05 46.50 -1.65
C LEU A 27 -25.41 45.88 -1.99
N ILE A 28 -25.59 44.61 -1.66
CA ILE A 28 -26.92 44.00 -1.57
C ILE A 28 -27.44 44.27 -0.17
N ALA A 29 -28.43 45.16 -0.05
CA ALA A 29 -29.19 45.32 1.18
C ALA A 29 -30.05 44.05 1.37
N THR A 30 -29.58 43.12 2.20
CA THR A 30 -30.39 41.99 2.66
C THR A 30 -31.34 42.47 3.75
N THR A 31 -32.60 42.69 3.38
CA THR A 31 -33.70 42.68 4.34
C THR A 31 -33.81 41.28 4.92
N PHE A 32 -33.33 41.07 6.15
CA PHE A 32 -33.66 39.89 6.92
C PHE A 32 -35.13 40.00 7.33
N ALA A 33 -36.02 39.42 6.51
CA ALA A 33 -37.32 39.01 7.01
C ALA A 33 -37.06 37.88 8.01
N SER A 34 -37.05 38.20 9.30
CA SER A 34 -37.09 37.23 10.39
C SER A 34 -38.48 36.60 10.43
N GLY A 35 -38.79 35.78 9.43
CA GLY A 35 -39.80 34.74 9.54
C GLY A 35 -39.13 33.56 10.22
N THR A 36 -39.56 33.22 11.43
CA THR A 36 -39.25 31.92 12.01
C THR A 36 -39.77 30.87 11.03
N ALA A 37 -38.88 30.16 10.35
CA ALA A 37 -39.27 28.97 9.60
C ALA A 37 -39.93 28.02 10.61
N GLU A 38 -41.23 27.81 10.49
CA GLU A 38 -41.93 26.78 11.23
C GLU A 38 -41.18 25.46 11.00
N ALA A 39 -40.78 24.77 12.07
CA ALA A 39 -39.99 23.55 11.96
C ALA A 39 -40.72 22.56 11.05
N ALA A 40 -40.13 22.23 9.90
CA ALA A 40 -40.78 21.44 8.87
C ALA A 40 -41.16 20.04 9.42
N ARG A 41 -42.46 19.81 9.57
CA ARG A 41 -43.01 18.52 10.03
C ARG A 41 -43.10 17.55 8.87
N ILE A 42 -42.71 16.32 9.13
CA ILE A 42 -42.82 15.25 8.13
C ILE A 42 -44.16 14.54 8.37
N PRO A 43 -45.05 14.44 7.38
CA PRO A 43 -46.34 13.75 7.54
C PRO A 43 -46.17 12.23 7.53
N GLY A 44 -46.91 11.56 8.40
CA GLY A 44 -47.05 10.10 8.44
C GLY A 44 -48.44 9.69 8.93
N ILE A 45 -48.68 8.40 8.98
CA ILE A 45 -49.93 7.82 9.45
C ILE A 45 -49.64 6.68 10.43
N ASP A 46 -50.68 6.18 11.10
CA ASP A 46 -50.62 4.87 11.71
C ASP A 46 -51.89 4.07 11.42
N VAL A 47 -51.72 2.76 11.28
CA VAL A 47 -52.79 1.86 10.82
C VAL A 47 -52.78 0.53 11.57
N SER A 48 -53.94 -0.12 11.55
CA SER A 48 -54.14 -1.49 12.01
C SER A 48 -55.12 -2.21 11.07
N HIS A 49 -55.53 -3.43 11.42
CA HIS A 49 -56.60 -4.15 10.70
C HIS A 49 -57.87 -3.30 10.52
N TRP A 50 -58.17 -2.34 11.40
CA TRP A 50 -59.35 -1.49 11.29
C TRP A 50 -59.46 -0.71 9.98
N GLN A 51 -58.33 -0.33 9.37
CA GLN A 51 -58.32 0.29 8.05
C GLN A 51 -58.56 -0.76 6.96
N ASN A 52 -57.85 -1.89 7.02
CA ASN A 52 -57.96 -2.98 6.04
C ASN A 52 -59.36 -3.65 6.02
N ASP A 53 -60.05 -3.71 7.16
CA ASP A 53 -61.42 -4.23 7.28
C ASP A 53 -62.45 -3.40 6.51
N LYS A 54 -62.13 -2.14 6.20
CA LYS A 54 -62.94 -1.26 5.35
C LYS A 54 -62.57 -1.36 3.87
N GLY A 55 -61.43 -1.97 3.57
CA GLY A 55 -60.88 -2.21 2.24
C GLY A 55 -59.35 -2.19 2.24
N GLU A 56 -58.75 -2.81 1.24
CA GLU A 56 -57.30 -2.84 1.04
C GLU A 56 -56.70 -1.42 0.97
N ILE A 57 -55.51 -1.25 1.54
CA ILE A 57 -54.77 0.01 1.56
C ILE A 57 -53.92 0.10 0.29
N ASP A 58 -54.11 1.16 -0.50
CA ASP A 58 -53.22 1.49 -1.62
C ASP A 58 -52.05 2.35 -1.11
N TRP A 59 -50.95 1.67 -0.78
CA TRP A 59 -49.74 2.31 -0.26
C TRP A 59 -49.03 3.23 -1.26
N THR A 60 -49.23 3.02 -2.57
CA THR A 60 -48.67 3.91 -3.60
C THR A 60 -49.36 5.26 -3.54
N GLN A 61 -50.70 5.27 -3.48
CA GLN A 61 -51.46 6.52 -3.31
C GLN A 61 -51.13 7.22 -1.99
N VAL A 62 -50.91 6.48 -0.91
CA VAL A 62 -50.46 7.06 0.38
C VAL A 62 -49.11 7.78 0.20
N ALA A 63 -48.14 7.15 -0.48
CA ALA A 63 -46.82 7.76 -0.73
C ALA A 63 -46.91 9.01 -1.61
N GLU A 64 -47.68 8.93 -2.70
CA GLU A 64 -47.92 10.03 -3.65
C GLU A 64 -48.64 11.21 -3.01
N ALA A 65 -49.52 10.95 -2.04
CA ALA A 65 -50.20 11.96 -1.23
C ALA A 65 -49.25 12.73 -0.27
N GLY A 66 -47.98 12.36 -0.20
CA GLY A 66 -46.95 13.12 0.52
C GLY A 66 -46.55 12.51 1.86
N TYR A 67 -47.17 11.42 2.31
CA TYR A 67 -46.78 10.72 3.53
C TYR A 67 -45.41 10.03 3.37
N ARG A 68 -44.63 10.00 4.45
CA ARG A 68 -43.23 9.51 4.42
C ARG A 68 -42.93 8.39 5.40
N PHE A 69 -43.80 8.18 6.38
CA PHE A 69 -43.68 7.09 7.34
C PHE A 69 -45.04 6.56 7.77
N THR A 70 -45.06 5.34 8.28
CA THR A 70 -46.23 4.76 8.95
C THR A 70 -45.80 3.94 10.16
N PHE A 71 -46.57 4.00 11.24
CA PHE A 71 -46.57 2.96 12.28
C PHE A 71 -47.68 1.95 11.99
N ILE A 72 -47.43 0.66 12.20
CA ILE A 72 -48.37 -0.42 11.88
C ILE A 72 -48.52 -1.29 13.12
N LYS A 73 -49.76 -1.60 13.51
CA LYS A 73 -50.01 -2.49 14.64
C LYS A 73 -49.43 -3.85 14.33
N ALA A 74 -48.56 -4.35 15.19
CA ALA A 74 -48.01 -5.70 15.06
C ALA A 74 -48.74 -6.68 15.97
N THR A 75 -48.84 -6.33 17.26
CA THR A 75 -49.36 -7.25 18.27
C THR A 75 -50.16 -6.53 19.36
N GLU A 76 -50.99 -7.29 20.06
CA GLU A 76 -51.72 -6.87 21.26
C GLU A 76 -51.74 -8.05 22.24
N ARG A 77 -51.57 -7.80 23.55
CA ARG A 77 -51.36 -8.87 24.53
C ARG A 77 -50.16 -9.76 24.15
N ASP A 78 -50.06 -10.91 24.79
CA ASP A 78 -49.13 -11.98 24.43
C ASP A 78 -49.74 -13.01 23.47
N THR A 79 -50.88 -12.69 22.84
CA THR A 79 -51.68 -13.65 22.06
C THR A 79 -52.16 -13.17 20.69
N TYR A 80 -52.36 -11.86 20.49
CA TYR A 80 -52.91 -11.35 19.23
C TYR A 80 -51.81 -10.81 18.32
N VAL A 81 -51.87 -11.20 17.04
CA VAL A 81 -51.09 -10.62 15.94
C VAL A 81 -52.10 -9.95 15.01
N ASP A 82 -51.82 -8.70 14.61
CA ASP A 82 -52.66 -8.03 13.62
C ASP A 82 -52.53 -8.76 12.27
N PRO A 83 -53.64 -9.27 11.70
CA PRO A 83 -53.60 -10.14 10.52
C PRO A 83 -53.05 -9.44 9.27
N TYR A 84 -53.06 -8.10 9.23
CA TYR A 84 -52.56 -7.33 8.09
C TYR A 84 -51.16 -6.76 8.29
N TYR A 85 -50.54 -6.92 9.47
CA TYR A 85 -49.21 -6.37 9.76
C TYR A 85 -48.18 -6.73 8.69
N GLY A 86 -48.06 -8.02 8.34
CA GLY A 86 -47.06 -8.49 7.39
C GLY A 86 -47.22 -7.93 5.97
N ALA A 87 -48.47 -7.87 5.48
CA ALA A 87 -48.79 -7.31 4.17
C ALA A 87 -48.55 -5.79 4.16
N ASN A 88 -49.16 -5.06 5.10
CA ASN A 88 -49.02 -3.61 5.21
C ASN A 88 -47.55 -3.18 5.33
N ARG A 89 -46.76 -3.90 6.12
CA ARG A 89 -45.32 -3.64 6.26
C ARG A 89 -44.57 -3.80 4.93
N THR A 90 -44.85 -4.89 4.21
CA THR A 90 -44.20 -5.19 2.93
C THR A 90 -44.54 -4.13 1.89
N ASP A 91 -45.82 -3.82 1.75
CA ASP A 91 -46.35 -2.95 0.71
C ASP A 91 -46.00 -1.48 0.97
N ALA A 92 -46.11 -1.03 2.21
CA ALA A 92 -45.71 0.33 2.60
C ALA A 92 -44.20 0.55 2.39
N ASN A 93 -43.37 -0.44 2.72
CA ASN A 93 -41.92 -0.36 2.47
C ASN A 93 -41.60 -0.36 0.97
N ALA A 94 -42.33 -1.14 0.16
CA ALA A 94 -42.19 -1.15 -1.30
C ALA A 94 -42.60 0.20 -1.92
N ALA A 95 -43.60 0.88 -1.36
CA ALA A 95 -44.00 2.24 -1.73
C ALA A 95 -43.03 3.33 -1.24
N GLY A 96 -41.98 2.97 -0.50
CA GLY A 96 -40.91 3.87 -0.06
C GLY A 96 -41.16 4.60 1.26
N LEU A 97 -42.18 4.21 2.03
CA LEU A 97 -42.41 4.74 3.38
C LEU A 97 -41.43 4.14 4.39
N ARG A 98 -41.08 4.91 5.42
CA ARG A 98 -40.43 4.38 6.62
C ARG A 98 -41.44 3.69 7.52
N ILE A 99 -41.18 2.45 7.91
CA ILE A 99 -42.13 1.62 8.65
C ILE A 99 -41.66 1.45 10.09
N GLY A 100 -42.55 1.68 11.04
CA GLY A 100 -42.38 1.24 12.44
C GLY A 100 -43.48 0.29 12.85
N ALA A 101 -43.20 -0.59 13.80
CA ALA A 101 -44.18 -1.50 14.37
C ALA A 101 -44.56 -1.04 15.78
N TYR A 102 -45.85 -1.12 16.12
CA TYR A 102 -46.30 -0.84 17.48
C TYR A 102 -46.99 -2.04 18.14
N HIS A 103 -46.83 -2.11 19.45
CA HIS A 103 -47.46 -3.11 20.31
C HIS A 103 -48.50 -2.44 21.20
N PHE A 104 -49.77 -2.83 21.05
CA PHE A 104 -50.86 -2.34 21.89
C PHE A 104 -50.79 -3.01 23.27
N ALA A 105 -50.41 -2.25 24.29
CA ALA A 105 -50.19 -2.76 25.63
C ALA A 105 -51.50 -3.16 26.31
N ARG A 106 -51.53 -4.31 26.99
CA ARG A 106 -52.63 -4.70 27.89
C ARG A 106 -52.12 -5.16 29.26
N PRO A 107 -51.46 -4.28 30.03
CA PRO A 107 -50.83 -4.63 31.30
C PRO A 107 -51.76 -5.39 32.25
N ASN A 108 -51.28 -6.49 32.82
CA ASN A 108 -52.03 -7.29 33.78
C ASN A 108 -51.16 -7.78 34.96
N GLY A 109 -51.81 -8.17 36.06
CA GLY A 109 -51.19 -8.88 37.19
C GLY A 109 -51.46 -8.25 38.55
N SER A 110 -51.66 -9.11 39.55
CA SER A 110 -52.01 -8.69 40.92
C SER A 110 -50.81 -8.54 41.86
N THR A 111 -49.62 -8.98 41.42
CA THR A 111 -48.34 -8.90 42.15
C THR A 111 -47.23 -8.42 41.22
N ASP A 112 -46.19 -7.80 41.77
CA ASP A 112 -45.07 -7.29 40.97
C ASP A 112 -44.39 -8.41 40.14
N LYS A 113 -44.38 -9.66 40.63
CA LYS A 113 -43.88 -10.82 39.89
C LYS A 113 -44.75 -11.14 38.66
N GLN A 114 -46.07 -11.11 38.81
CA GLN A 114 -47.02 -11.36 37.72
C GLN A 114 -46.95 -10.24 36.68
N VAL A 115 -46.92 -8.98 37.12
CA VAL A 115 -46.77 -7.81 36.24
C VAL A 115 -45.51 -7.91 35.38
N ARG A 116 -44.38 -8.30 35.96
CA ARG A 116 -43.14 -8.52 35.19
C ARG A 116 -43.23 -9.72 34.24
N LYS A 117 -43.96 -10.77 34.61
CA LYS A 117 -44.15 -11.96 33.76
C LYS A 117 -44.96 -11.59 32.52
N ASP A 118 -46.06 -10.88 32.75
CA ASP A 118 -46.98 -10.38 31.73
C ASP A 118 -46.26 -9.45 30.74
N ALA A 119 -45.58 -8.41 31.24
CA ALA A 119 -44.79 -7.49 30.40
C ALA A 119 -43.76 -8.21 29.51
N ARG A 120 -43.08 -9.25 30.04
CA ARG A 120 -42.14 -10.06 29.25
C ARG A 120 -42.84 -10.92 28.20
N GLY A 121 -44.03 -11.44 28.51
CA GLY A 121 -44.85 -12.19 27.56
C GLY A 121 -45.22 -11.33 26.35
N GLU A 122 -45.79 -10.16 26.62
CA GLU A 122 -46.15 -9.18 25.58
C GLU A 122 -44.93 -8.71 24.78
N ALA A 123 -43.81 -8.39 25.44
CA ALA A 123 -42.57 -8.01 24.75
C ALA A 123 -41.99 -9.12 23.89
N ASN A 124 -41.99 -10.38 24.36
CA ASN A 124 -41.51 -11.51 23.58
C ASN A 124 -42.41 -11.75 22.36
N HIS A 125 -43.72 -11.62 22.53
CA HIS A 125 -44.69 -11.76 21.44
C HIS A 125 -44.49 -10.68 20.38
N PHE A 126 -44.34 -9.42 20.80
CA PHE A 126 -43.95 -8.33 19.89
C PHE A 126 -42.62 -8.62 19.18
N LEU A 127 -41.56 -9.02 19.87
CA LEU A 127 -40.28 -9.33 19.24
C LEU A 127 -40.36 -10.48 18.21
N ALA A 128 -41.26 -11.44 18.41
CA ALA A 128 -41.46 -12.54 17.48
C ALA A 128 -42.16 -12.13 16.18
N THR A 129 -42.85 -10.98 16.16
CA THR A 129 -43.68 -10.53 15.04
C THR A 129 -43.23 -9.19 14.48
N GLY A 130 -43.08 -8.18 15.34
CA GLY A 130 -42.83 -6.78 15.03
C GLY A 130 -41.40 -6.31 15.25
N ALA A 131 -40.43 -7.20 15.46
CA ALA A 131 -39.03 -6.79 15.55
C ALA A 131 -38.60 -6.03 14.27
N PRO A 132 -37.89 -4.91 14.41
CA PRO A 132 -37.59 -4.03 13.29
C PRO A 132 -36.42 -4.59 12.47
N ALA A 133 -36.50 -4.43 11.16
CA ALA A 133 -35.42 -4.72 10.22
C ALA A 133 -34.50 -3.50 10.05
N PRO A 134 -33.27 -3.67 9.53
CA PRO A 134 -32.41 -2.55 9.21
C PRO A 134 -33.10 -1.55 8.28
N GLY A 135 -33.19 -0.29 8.73
CA GLY A 135 -33.82 0.82 8.01
C GLY A 135 -35.25 1.17 8.40
N ASP A 136 -35.89 0.35 9.25
CA ASP A 136 -37.17 0.64 9.90
C ASP A 136 -37.06 1.71 10.97
N LEU A 137 -38.21 2.24 11.41
CA LEU A 137 -38.31 3.03 12.62
C LEU A 137 -38.22 2.15 13.88
N TYR A 138 -37.87 2.79 15.00
CA TYR A 138 -37.80 2.11 16.29
C TYR A 138 -39.16 1.51 16.70
N PRO A 139 -39.14 0.39 17.45
CA PRO A 139 -40.35 -0.20 18.02
C PRO A 139 -41.14 0.79 18.86
N VAL A 140 -42.46 0.66 18.91
CA VAL A 140 -43.31 1.51 19.74
C VAL A 140 -44.06 0.66 20.77
N LEU A 141 -43.99 1.06 22.03
CA LEU A 141 -44.97 0.67 23.04
C LEU A 141 -46.17 1.60 22.97
N ASP A 142 -47.32 1.08 22.53
CA ASP A 142 -48.58 1.81 22.58
C ASP A 142 -49.21 1.64 23.97
N PHE A 143 -49.05 2.68 24.79
CA PHE A 143 -49.50 2.73 26.18
C PHE A 143 -50.76 3.58 26.30
N GLU A 144 -51.91 2.96 26.02
CA GLU A 144 -53.19 3.64 26.09
C GLU A 144 -54.35 2.77 26.63
N ALA A 145 -55.48 3.44 26.88
CA ALA A 145 -56.75 2.82 27.27
C ALA A 145 -56.72 1.92 28.54
N ASP A 146 -56.91 0.60 28.34
CA ASP A 146 -57.10 -0.41 29.38
C ASP A 146 -55.76 -0.94 29.87
N LEU A 147 -55.34 -0.38 31.01
CA LEU A 147 -54.10 -0.72 31.69
C LEU A 147 -54.33 -1.68 32.87
N GLY A 148 -55.35 -2.55 32.76
CA GLY A 148 -55.63 -3.66 33.68
C GLY A 148 -55.98 -3.28 35.12
N GLY A 149 -56.33 -2.02 35.36
CA GLY A 149 -56.59 -1.51 36.72
C GLY A 149 -55.34 -1.44 37.61
N LEU A 150 -54.14 -1.56 37.05
CA LEU A 150 -52.89 -1.42 37.81
C LEU A 150 -52.72 0.02 38.31
N ASN A 151 -52.18 0.16 39.52
CA ASN A 151 -51.77 1.48 40.03
C ASN A 151 -50.46 1.95 39.37
N ALA A 152 -50.15 3.23 39.51
CA ALA A 152 -48.98 3.86 38.87
C ALA A 152 -47.66 3.14 39.17
N ARG A 153 -47.44 2.67 40.41
CA ARG A 153 -46.24 1.91 40.78
C ARG A 153 -46.08 0.65 39.92
N ARG A 154 -47.16 -0.12 39.74
CA ARG A 154 -47.12 -1.36 38.96
C ARG A 154 -47.05 -1.10 37.46
N LEU A 155 -47.66 -0.01 36.98
CA LEU A 155 -47.51 0.40 35.58
C LEU A 155 -46.07 0.78 35.27
N LYS A 156 -45.37 1.52 36.14
CA LYS A 156 -43.93 1.80 36.00
C LYS A 156 -43.11 0.52 35.91
N ILE A 157 -43.41 -0.48 36.77
CA ILE A 157 -42.77 -1.80 36.71
C ILE A 157 -43.02 -2.49 35.36
N TRP A 158 -44.27 -2.48 34.89
CA TRP A 158 -44.67 -3.13 33.65
C TRP A 158 -43.97 -2.50 32.44
N VAL A 159 -44.12 -1.18 32.28
CA VAL A 159 -43.55 -0.41 31.16
C VAL A 159 -42.04 -0.60 31.09
N ARG A 160 -41.34 -0.42 32.22
CA ARG A 160 -39.89 -0.64 32.29
C ARG A 160 -39.49 -2.06 31.91
N THR A 161 -40.26 -3.05 32.33
CA THR A 161 -39.96 -4.46 32.03
C THR A 161 -40.13 -4.77 30.55
N TRP A 162 -41.18 -4.23 29.92
CA TRP A 162 -41.41 -4.37 28.48
C TRP A 162 -40.31 -3.66 27.68
N LEU A 163 -40.05 -2.39 27.99
CA LEU A 163 -39.04 -1.56 27.31
C LEU A 163 -37.65 -2.19 27.37
N ASN A 164 -37.19 -2.56 28.56
CA ASN A 164 -35.88 -3.21 28.72
C ASN A 164 -35.79 -4.52 27.94
N ARG A 165 -36.89 -5.27 27.83
CA ARG A 165 -36.91 -6.55 27.10
C ARG A 165 -36.80 -6.35 25.60
N VAL A 166 -37.49 -5.35 25.05
CA VAL A 166 -37.43 -5.00 23.62
C VAL A 166 -36.10 -4.34 23.28
N GLU A 167 -35.57 -3.46 24.13
CA GLU A 167 -34.23 -2.89 23.97
C GLU A 167 -33.17 -3.99 23.92
N ALA A 168 -33.20 -4.95 24.85
CA ALA A 168 -32.29 -6.09 24.81
C ALA A 168 -32.46 -6.97 23.57
N GLY A 169 -33.65 -7.01 22.96
CA GLY A 169 -33.93 -7.79 21.76
C GLY A 169 -33.58 -7.10 20.45
N THR A 170 -33.48 -5.76 20.45
CA THR A 170 -33.34 -4.95 19.22
C THR A 170 -32.10 -4.06 19.21
N GLY A 171 -31.46 -3.86 20.36
CA GLY A 171 -30.34 -2.94 20.52
C GLY A 171 -30.71 -1.47 20.57
N VAL A 172 -32.00 -1.12 20.52
CA VAL A 172 -32.49 0.27 20.50
C VAL A 172 -33.58 0.50 21.54
N LYS A 173 -33.66 1.73 22.07
CA LYS A 173 -34.72 2.12 23.02
C LYS A 173 -36.04 2.32 22.27
N PRO A 174 -37.11 1.57 22.57
CA PRO A 174 -38.41 1.79 21.94
C PRO A 174 -38.96 3.19 22.18
N LEU A 175 -39.81 3.65 21.27
CA LEU A 175 -40.65 4.82 21.50
C LEU A 175 -41.80 4.45 22.43
N ILE A 176 -42.30 5.43 23.18
CA ILE A 176 -43.53 5.31 23.96
C ILE A 176 -44.59 6.15 23.28
N TYR A 177 -45.69 5.50 22.88
CA TYR A 177 -46.88 6.20 22.43
C TYR A 177 -47.89 6.31 23.56
N THR A 178 -48.42 7.51 23.81
CA THR A 178 -49.46 7.74 24.82
C THR A 178 -50.06 9.15 24.71
N SER A 179 -51.17 9.39 25.42
CA SER A 179 -51.80 10.70 25.53
C SER A 179 -51.37 11.44 26.82
N PRO A 180 -51.40 12.79 26.83
CA PRO A 180 -51.11 13.55 28.04
C PRO A 180 -52.02 13.23 29.21
N ASN A 181 -53.30 12.95 28.96
CA ASN A 181 -54.22 12.59 30.02
C ASN A 181 -53.90 11.20 30.60
N THR A 182 -53.66 10.21 29.74
CA THR A 182 -53.28 8.86 30.17
C THR A 182 -52.03 8.90 31.04
N TRP A 183 -50.97 9.58 30.61
CA TRP A 183 -49.72 9.61 31.36
C TRP A 183 -49.86 10.32 32.72
N LYS A 184 -50.46 11.51 32.74
CA LYS A 184 -50.65 12.29 33.96
C LYS A 184 -51.49 11.56 35.01
N THR A 185 -52.57 10.90 34.56
CA THR A 185 -53.55 10.30 35.48
C THR A 185 -53.23 8.85 35.85
N ARG A 186 -52.47 8.12 35.03
CA ARG A 186 -52.24 6.68 35.24
C ARG A 186 -50.84 6.35 35.76
N ILE A 187 -49.82 7.18 35.47
CA ILE A 187 -48.42 6.88 35.82
C ILE A 187 -47.72 8.04 36.57
N ASP A 188 -48.50 8.89 37.24
CA ASP A 188 -48.06 10.03 38.07
C ASP A 188 -47.25 11.10 37.34
N ASP A 189 -47.47 11.29 36.03
CA ASP A 189 -46.70 12.24 35.22
C ASP A 189 -45.17 12.08 35.31
N THR A 190 -44.69 10.85 35.52
CA THR A 190 -43.26 10.56 35.71
C THR A 190 -42.43 10.93 34.47
N ASP A 191 -41.23 11.47 34.68
CA ASP A 191 -40.22 11.75 33.65
C ASP A 191 -39.10 10.70 33.59
N GLU A 192 -39.18 9.65 34.40
CA GLU A 192 -38.12 8.63 34.51
C GLU A 192 -37.73 8.00 33.16
N PHE A 193 -38.71 7.69 32.31
CA PHE A 193 -38.47 7.08 31.01
C PHE A 193 -37.88 8.09 30.02
N ALA A 194 -38.28 9.35 30.13
CA ALA A 194 -37.72 10.40 29.29
C ALA A 194 -36.26 10.70 29.65
N LEU A 195 -35.93 10.74 30.95
CA LEU A 195 -34.56 10.89 31.44
C LEU A 195 -33.68 9.68 31.13
N GLU A 196 -34.28 8.50 30.98
CA GLU A 196 -33.62 7.30 30.46
C GLU A 196 -33.42 7.34 28.94
N GLY A 197 -33.98 8.32 28.21
CA GLY A 197 -33.77 8.52 26.78
C GLY A 197 -34.72 7.73 25.86
N TYR A 198 -35.86 7.25 26.38
CA TYR A 198 -36.93 6.73 25.51
C TYR A 198 -37.60 7.89 24.78
N GLY A 199 -37.85 7.76 23.48
CA GLY A 199 -38.52 8.81 22.69
C GLY A 199 -40.04 8.80 22.86
N LEU A 200 -40.70 9.92 22.55
CA LEU A 200 -42.15 10.09 22.73
C LEU A 200 -42.86 10.18 21.38
N TRP A 201 -43.89 9.36 21.21
CA TRP A 201 -44.93 9.57 20.21
C TRP A 201 -46.21 10.04 20.93
N VAL A 202 -46.48 11.35 20.92
CA VAL A 202 -47.59 11.92 21.70
C VAL A 202 -48.90 11.85 20.91
N ALA A 203 -49.96 11.35 21.54
CA ALA A 203 -51.33 11.47 21.05
C ALA A 203 -52.02 12.68 21.68
N HIS A 204 -52.15 13.77 20.94
CA HIS A 204 -52.81 14.98 21.44
C HIS A 204 -53.57 15.69 20.32
N TYR A 205 -54.87 15.46 20.25
CA TYR A 205 -55.73 16.04 19.23
C TYR A 205 -56.08 17.47 19.62
N THR A 206 -55.45 18.43 18.96
CA THR A 206 -55.58 19.86 19.29
C THR A 206 -55.49 20.70 18.03
N THR A 207 -56.09 21.88 18.08
CA THR A 207 -55.93 22.91 17.05
C THR A 207 -54.73 23.81 17.32
N ALA A 208 -54.05 23.65 18.46
CA ALA A 208 -52.82 24.37 18.77
C ALA A 208 -51.69 23.94 17.84
N ASN A 209 -50.76 24.87 17.57
CA ASN A 209 -49.65 24.59 16.68
C ASN A 209 -48.74 23.47 17.20
N ASN A 210 -48.65 23.21 18.51
CA ASN A 210 -47.83 22.14 19.08
C ASN A 210 -48.63 21.31 20.11
N PRO A 211 -48.30 20.02 20.29
CA PRO A 211 -48.95 19.20 21.30
C PRO A 211 -48.55 19.61 22.72
N MET A 212 -49.41 19.31 23.70
CA MET A 212 -49.02 19.34 25.10
C MET A 212 -48.07 18.18 25.37
N VAL A 213 -46.82 18.48 25.72
CA VAL A 213 -45.84 17.49 26.17
C VAL A 213 -45.83 17.49 27.70
N PHE A 214 -46.06 16.31 28.27
CA PHE A 214 -46.14 16.06 29.72
C PHE A 214 -44.77 15.58 30.25
N ALA A 215 -44.69 15.10 31.50
CA ALA A 215 -43.45 14.59 32.09
C ALA A 215 -42.27 15.57 31.98
N ASN A 216 -42.49 16.82 32.42
CA ASN A 216 -41.52 17.91 32.34
C ASN A 216 -40.99 18.13 30.90
N ASN A 217 -41.90 18.32 29.94
CA ASN A 217 -41.58 18.40 28.51
C ASN A 217 -40.76 17.18 28.04
N TRP A 218 -41.16 15.99 28.50
CA TRP A 218 -40.47 14.72 28.26
C TRP A 218 -38.98 14.81 28.62
N GLY A 219 -38.69 15.17 29.88
CA GLY A 219 -37.32 15.35 30.37
C GLY A 219 -36.54 16.44 29.64
N GLY A 220 -37.23 17.42 29.03
CA GLY A 220 -36.64 18.45 28.18
C GLY A 220 -36.44 18.06 26.71
N ASN A 221 -36.66 16.79 26.34
CA ASN A 221 -36.44 16.29 24.97
C ASN A 221 -37.61 16.59 24.01
N GLY A 222 -38.80 16.93 24.53
CA GLY A 222 -39.99 17.15 23.72
C GLY A 222 -40.56 15.85 23.11
N TRP A 223 -41.24 15.96 21.97
CA TRP A 223 -41.87 14.83 21.27
C TRP A 223 -41.10 14.45 20.00
N SER A 224 -41.00 13.16 19.68
CA SER A 224 -40.39 12.67 18.43
C SER A 224 -41.41 12.58 17.29
N PHE A 225 -42.59 12.04 17.63
CA PHE A 225 -43.76 11.92 16.76
C PHE A 225 -45.00 12.49 17.46
N TRP A 226 -45.97 12.98 16.70
CA TRP A 226 -47.21 13.56 17.21
C TRP A 226 -48.39 13.09 16.37
N GLN A 227 -49.27 12.28 16.98
CA GLN A 227 -50.58 11.97 16.43
C GLN A 227 -51.53 13.14 16.75
N TYR A 228 -51.92 13.88 15.72
CA TYR A 228 -52.66 15.14 15.87
C TYR A 228 -54.15 15.01 15.55
N THR A 229 -54.57 13.91 14.92
CA THR A 229 -55.99 13.59 14.71
C THR A 229 -56.15 12.10 14.44
N SER A 230 -57.31 11.54 14.83
CA SER A 230 -57.76 10.20 14.45
C SER A 230 -58.83 10.18 13.36
N ALA A 231 -59.17 11.36 12.82
CA ALA A 231 -60.24 11.55 11.85
C ALA A 231 -59.71 12.06 10.49
N GLY A 232 -58.49 11.68 10.13
CA GLY A 232 -57.88 12.05 8.86
C GLY A 232 -58.53 11.36 7.66
N SER A 233 -58.42 11.99 6.49
CA SER A 233 -58.74 11.39 5.20
C SER A 233 -57.46 11.27 4.37
N VAL A 234 -57.13 10.05 3.94
CA VAL A 234 -55.87 9.73 3.27
C VAL A 234 -56.18 9.04 1.94
N PRO A 235 -55.70 9.56 0.80
CA PRO A 235 -55.78 8.85 -0.48
C PRO A 235 -55.21 7.44 -0.36
N GLY A 236 -55.95 6.46 -0.86
CA GLY A 236 -55.60 5.03 -0.75
C GLY A 236 -56.14 4.32 0.50
N ILE A 237 -56.77 5.02 1.46
CA ILE A 237 -57.35 4.39 2.66
C ILE A 237 -58.81 4.79 2.83
N LYS A 238 -59.69 3.80 3.11
CA LYS A 238 -61.11 4.04 3.34
C LYS A 238 -61.40 4.37 4.81
N GLY A 239 -62.16 5.44 5.01
CA GLY A 239 -62.57 5.91 6.34
C GLY A 239 -61.49 6.71 7.06
N ASN A 240 -61.69 6.88 8.37
CA ASN A 240 -60.80 7.68 9.20
C ASN A 240 -59.42 7.02 9.39
N VAL A 241 -58.37 7.84 9.32
CA VAL A 241 -56.97 7.45 9.52
C VAL A 241 -56.33 8.34 10.57
N ASP A 242 -55.50 7.74 11.41
CA ASP A 242 -54.67 8.44 12.38
C ASP A 242 -53.52 9.15 11.66
N LEU A 243 -53.45 10.47 11.82
CA LEU A 243 -52.45 11.31 11.15
C LEU A 243 -51.39 11.78 12.13
N ASN A 244 -50.15 11.71 11.65
CA ASN A 244 -48.97 11.98 12.43
C ASN A 244 -48.07 13.03 11.79
N HIS A 245 -47.35 13.73 12.66
CA HIS A 245 -46.16 14.48 12.31
C HIS A 245 -44.94 13.87 12.99
N ALA A 246 -43.83 13.77 12.27
CA ALA A 246 -42.52 13.57 12.86
C ALA A 246 -41.77 14.90 12.91
N GLN A 247 -40.97 15.12 13.96
CA GLN A 247 -40.05 16.25 13.99
C GLN A 247 -39.00 16.13 12.86
N THR A 248 -38.45 17.26 12.44
CA THR A 248 -37.32 17.28 11.51
C THR A 248 -36.16 16.47 12.10
N GLY A 249 -35.69 15.45 11.38
CA GLY A 249 -34.60 14.57 11.82
C GLY A 249 -35.05 13.30 12.56
N ALA A 250 -36.29 13.23 13.05
CA ALA A 250 -36.79 12.06 13.80
C ALA A 250 -36.74 10.76 12.98
N LEU A 251 -37.03 10.81 11.68
CA LEU A 251 -36.93 9.63 10.80
C LEU A 251 -35.49 9.14 10.57
N LYS A 252 -34.49 9.95 10.91
CA LYS A 252 -33.07 9.57 10.89
C LYS A 252 -32.62 9.07 12.26
N GLU A 253 -33.03 9.75 13.33
CA GLU A 253 -32.67 9.44 14.72
C GLU A 253 -33.30 8.12 15.20
N PHE A 254 -34.60 7.94 14.95
CA PHE A 254 -35.35 6.77 15.41
C PHE A 254 -35.43 5.70 14.32
N ARG A 255 -34.31 5.42 13.66
CA ARG A 255 -34.22 4.45 12.56
C ARG A 255 -33.16 3.40 12.85
N ILE A 256 -33.48 2.12 12.65
CA ILE A 256 -32.51 1.03 12.76
C ILE A 256 -31.41 1.23 11.73
N PRO A 257 -30.13 1.30 12.14
CA PRO A 257 -29.05 1.48 11.20
C PRO A 257 -28.91 0.32 10.22
N VAL A 258 -28.70 0.66 8.95
CA VAL A 258 -28.43 -0.32 7.87
C VAL A 258 -26.94 -0.66 7.82
N PRO A 259 -26.54 -1.94 7.99
CA PRO A 259 -25.15 -2.36 7.89
C PRO A 259 -24.56 -2.08 6.51
N PRO A 260 -23.22 -2.00 6.38
CA PRO A 260 -22.59 -1.76 5.11
C PRO A 260 -22.85 -2.91 4.12
N THR A 261 -23.12 -2.57 2.87
CA THR A 261 -23.18 -3.54 1.76
C THR A 261 -22.36 -3.05 0.57
N ILE A 262 -21.62 -3.96 -0.05
CA ILE A 262 -20.74 -3.63 -1.17
C ILE A 262 -21.59 -3.22 -2.39
N LYS A 263 -21.17 -2.14 -3.06
CA LYS A 263 -21.74 -1.67 -4.32
C LYS A 263 -20.73 -1.85 -5.46
N THR A 264 -19.47 -1.53 -5.20
CA THR A 264 -18.35 -1.72 -6.13
C THR A 264 -17.21 -2.34 -5.36
N GLU A 265 -16.69 -3.46 -5.85
CA GLU A 265 -15.62 -4.21 -5.19
C GLU A 265 -14.33 -3.39 -5.05
N PRO A 266 -13.52 -3.66 -4.01
CA PRO A 266 -12.19 -3.08 -3.88
C PRO A 266 -11.23 -3.64 -4.91
N GLU A 267 -10.24 -2.85 -5.30
CA GLU A 267 -9.23 -3.23 -6.29
C GLU A 267 -7.82 -2.96 -5.75
N ILE A 268 -6.87 -3.84 -6.08
CA ILE A 268 -5.44 -3.62 -5.82
C ILE A 268 -4.82 -2.96 -7.06
N SER A 269 -3.99 -1.95 -6.84
CA SER A 269 -3.21 -1.25 -7.87
C SER A 269 -1.78 -1.02 -7.40
N GLY A 270 -0.84 -0.79 -8.32
CA GLY A 270 0.56 -0.53 -8.02
C GLY A 270 1.52 -1.47 -8.75
N GLU A 271 2.70 -1.68 -8.18
CA GLU A 271 3.74 -2.53 -8.77
C GLU A 271 3.71 -3.93 -8.15
N GLU A 272 3.22 -4.92 -8.91
CA GLU A 272 3.12 -6.33 -8.51
C GLU A 272 4.46 -7.08 -8.61
N LYS A 273 5.50 -6.53 -7.98
CA LYS A 273 6.85 -7.11 -7.95
C LYS A 273 7.54 -6.81 -6.62
N THR A 274 8.54 -7.62 -6.24
CA THR A 274 9.35 -7.39 -5.03
C THR A 274 9.96 -5.98 -5.01
N GLY A 275 9.92 -5.31 -3.86
CA GLY A 275 10.33 -3.90 -3.71
C GLY A 275 9.32 -2.88 -4.24
N GLY A 276 8.26 -3.33 -4.92
CA GLY A 276 7.13 -2.51 -5.35
C GLY A 276 6.20 -2.14 -4.20
N THR A 277 5.22 -1.29 -4.49
CA THR A 277 4.17 -0.91 -3.54
C THR A 277 2.80 -1.16 -4.16
N LEU A 278 1.91 -1.78 -3.38
CA LEU A 278 0.52 -2.01 -3.72
C LEU A 278 -0.40 -1.15 -2.86
N THR A 279 -1.50 -0.69 -3.43
CA THR A 279 -2.55 0.06 -2.75
C THR A 279 -3.90 -0.60 -3.02
N VAL A 280 -4.69 -0.84 -1.98
CA VAL A 280 -6.07 -1.33 -2.10
C VAL A 280 -7.05 -0.16 -1.99
N SER A 281 -7.94 -0.04 -2.98
CA SER A 281 -9.08 0.88 -2.88
C SER A 281 -10.13 0.32 -1.92
N PRO A 282 -10.84 1.14 -1.13
CA PRO A 282 -11.89 0.62 -0.25
C PRO A 282 -13.13 0.10 -1.01
N GLY A 283 -13.28 0.39 -2.30
CA GLY A 283 -14.52 0.16 -3.04
C GLY A 283 -15.63 1.17 -2.69
N GLU A 284 -16.84 0.93 -3.20
CA GLU A 284 -18.03 1.73 -2.85
C GLU A 284 -19.01 0.92 -1.98
N TRP A 285 -19.53 1.56 -0.93
CA TRP A 285 -20.41 0.91 0.04
C TRP A 285 -21.71 1.69 0.29
N LYS A 286 -22.83 0.98 0.27
CA LYS A 286 -24.13 1.43 0.77
C LYS A 286 -24.25 1.11 2.26
N GLY A 287 -25.20 1.75 2.94
CA GLY A 287 -25.42 1.61 4.37
C GLY A 287 -25.54 2.96 5.06
N THR A 288 -25.81 2.93 6.37
CA THR A 288 -25.90 4.14 7.20
C THR A 288 -24.52 4.77 7.36
N LYS A 289 -24.46 6.11 7.30
CA LYS A 289 -23.20 6.87 7.35
C LYS A 289 -22.96 7.40 8.78
N PRO A 290 -21.70 7.57 9.22
CA PRO A 290 -20.45 7.30 8.50
C PRO A 290 -20.13 5.79 8.39
N ILE A 291 -19.41 5.41 7.33
CA ILE A 291 -18.84 4.07 7.18
C ILE A 291 -17.33 4.20 7.35
N ALA A 292 -16.76 3.44 8.28
CA ALA A 292 -15.33 3.35 8.50
C ALA A 292 -14.76 2.11 7.79
N PHE A 293 -13.47 2.15 7.45
CA PHE A 293 -12.77 1.08 6.75
C PHE A 293 -11.55 0.61 7.54
N SER A 294 -11.32 -0.70 7.55
CA SER A 294 -10.08 -1.32 8.02
C SER A 294 -9.61 -2.38 7.03
N TYR A 295 -8.31 -2.64 6.98
CA TYR A 295 -7.69 -3.51 5.99
C TYR A 295 -6.93 -4.65 6.67
N GLN A 296 -6.78 -5.77 5.97
CA GLN A 296 -5.87 -6.84 6.36
C GLN A 296 -5.31 -7.52 5.12
N TRP A 297 -4.00 -7.42 4.92
CA TRP A 297 -3.31 -8.11 3.84
C TRP A 297 -3.03 -9.58 4.19
N LYS A 298 -3.06 -10.43 3.16
CA LYS A 298 -2.83 -11.86 3.21
C LYS A 298 -1.94 -12.26 2.04
N ARG A 299 -1.08 -13.25 2.27
CA ARG A 299 -0.24 -13.88 1.24
C ARG A 299 -0.84 -15.23 0.90
N CYS A 300 -1.13 -15.44 -0.36
CA CYS A 300 -1.83 -16.62 -0.84
C CYS A 300 -0.97 -17.43 -1.80
N THR A 301 -1.16 -18.75 -1.77
CA THR A 301 -0.65 -19.66 -2.81
C THR A 301 -1.54 -19.62 -4.05
N ALA A 302 -1.07 -20.16 -5.17
CA ALA A 302 -1.88 -20.33 -6.38
C ALA A 302 -3.14 -21.20 -6.15
N ALA A 303 -3.09 -22.11 -5.17
CA ALA A 303 -4.25 -22.91 -4.74
C ALA A 303 -5.19 -22.16 -3.77
N ASN A 304 -5.01 -20.84 -3.61
CA ASN A 304 -5.83 -19.95 -2.78
C ASN A 304 -5.80 -20.26 -1.26
N SER A 305 -4.72 -20.90 -0.78
CA SER A 305 -4.45 -20.99 0.66
C SER A 305 -3.74 -19.73 1.12
N CYS A 306 -4.27 -19.02 2.11
CA CYS A 306 -3.82 -17.68 2.47
C CYS A 306 -3.39 -17.56 3.94
N ASP A 307 -2.19 -17.04 4.16
CA ASP A 307 -1.65 -16.68 5.46
C ASP A 307 -1.85 -15.19 5.72
N VAL A 308 -2.23 -14.83 6.96
CA VAL A 308 -2.36 -13.43 7.37
C VAL A 308 -0.99 -12.79 7.51
N LEU A 309 -0.79 -11.64 6.87
CA LEU A 309 0.41 -10.83 7.03
C LEU A 309 0.26 -9.96 8.28
N ALA A 310 0.82 -10.42 9.39
CA ALA A 310 0.71 -9.75 10.69
C ALA A 310 1.15 -8.28 10.60
N GLY A 311 0.31 -7.37 11.13
CA GLY A 311 0.54 -5.93 11.16
C GLY A 311 0.25 -5.19 9.84
N ALA A 312 0.04 -5.90 8.73
CA ALA A 312 -0.29 -5.28 7.44
C ALA A 312 -1.77 -4.90 7.38
N THR A 313 -2.11 -3.81 8.07
CA THR A 313 -3.50 -3.29 8.22
C THR A 313 -3.73 -1.93 7.55
N ASP A 314 -2.69 -1.37 6.94
CA ASP A 314 -2.78 -0.16 6.13
C ASP A 314 -3.35 -0.46 4.73
N PRO A 315 -3.96 0.53 4.05
CA PRO A 315 -4.40 0.38 2.66
C PRO A 315 -3.24 0.25 1.67
N VAL A 316 -2.00 0.45 2.13
CA VAL A 316 -0.78 0.36 1.33
C VAL A 316 0.10 -0.78 1.86
N TYR A 317 0.68 -1.56 0.96
CA TYR A 317 1.59 -2.66 1.27
C TYR A 317 2.86 -2.60 0.43
N GLU A 318 4.02 -2.58 1.09
CA GLU A 318 5.31 -2.75 0.44
C GLU A 318 5.56 -4.24 0.17
N VAL A 319 5.70 -4.59 -1.10
CA VAL A 319 5.86 -5.98 -1.55
C VAL A 319 7.24 -6.47 -1.16
N ARG A 320 7.28 -7.53 -0.35
CA ARG A 320 8.51 -8.08 0.20
C ARG A 320 8.99 -9.24 -0.66
N ARG A 321 10.27 -9.58 -0.50
CA ARG A 321 10.86 -10.75 -1.16
C ARG A 321 10.12 -12.06 -0.89
N ALA A 322 9.60 -12.25 0.32
CA ALA A 322 8.83 -13.45 0.67
C ALA A 322 7.46 -13.55 -0.04
N ASP A 323 7.04 -12.51 -0.75
CA ASP A 323 5.83 -12.49 -1.58
C ASP A 323 6.09 -12.96 -3.01
N TYR A 324 7.35 -13.12 -3.45
CA TYR A 324 7.67 -13.59 -4.80
C TYR A 324 6.96 -14.92 -5.14
N GLY A 325 6.34 -14.97 -6.33
CA GLY A 325 5.58 -16.12 -6.80
C GLY A 325 4.30 -16.39 -5.99
N LYS A 326 3.85 -15.42 -5.18
CA LYS A 326 2.61 -15.48 -4.41
C LYS A 326 1.60 -14.50 -4.96
N ILE A 327 0.35 -14.67 -4.53
CA ILE A 327 -0.73 -13.73 -4.77
C ILE A 327 -0.99 -12.97 -3.47
N LEU A 328 -1.09 -11.64 -3.53
CA LEU A 328 -1.48 -10.83 -2.38
C LEU A 328 -2.98 -10.56 -2.41
N LYS A 329 -3.63 -10.70 -1.25
CA LYS A 329 -5.04 -10.37 -1.06
C LYS A 329 -5.20 -9.34 0.04
N ALA A 330 -6.02 -8.34 -0.20
CA ALA A 330 -6.40 -7.36 0.80
C ALA A 330 -7.86 -7.56 1.19
N GLN A 331 -8.13 -7.85 2.46
CA GLN A 331 -9.48 -7.88 3.00
C GLN A 331 -9.88 -6.47 3.42
N VAL A 332 -10.85 -5.87 2.73
CA VAL A 332 -11.48 -4.62 3.17
C VAL A 332 -12.65 -4.96 4.08
N THR A 333 -12.69 -4.37 5.27
CA THR A 333 -13.83 -4.45 6.19
C THR A 333 -14.46 -3.07 6.32
N ALA A 334 -15.73 -2.96 5.98
CA ALA A 334 -16.54 -1.76 6.19
C ALA A 334 -17.37 -1.91 7.46
N SER A 335 -17.43 -0.86 8.28
CA SER A 335 -18.19 -0.85 9.54
C SER A 335 -19.02 0.41 9.72
N ASN A 336 -20.19 0.27 10.33
CA ASN A 336 -20.99 1.38 10.88
C ASN A 336 -21.74 0.87 12.13
N GLU A 337 -22.59 1.72 12.71
CA GLU A 337 -23.45 1.38 13.87
C GLU A 337 -24.41 0.20 13.61
N GLY A 338 -24.70 -0.15 12.36
CA GLY A 338 -25.52 -1.30 11.99
C GLY A 338 -24.75 -2.62 11.86
N GLY A 339 -23.42 -2.59 11.89
CA GLY A 339 -22.58 -3.78 11.83
C GLY A 339 -21.42 -3.66 10.84
N THR A 340 -20.92 -4.82 10.40
CA THR A 340 -19.72 -4.93 9.55
C THR A 340 -19.94 -5.85 8.35
N ALA A 341 -19.29 -5.53 7.24
CA ALA A 341 -19.23 -6.40 6.06
C ALA A 341 -17.82 -6.38 5.45
N GLN A 342 -17.50 -7.42 4.67
CA GLN A 342 -16.14 -7.65 4.16
C GLN A 342 -16.15 -7.94 2.67
N SER A 343 -15.15 -7.43 1.94
CA SER A 343 -14.91 -7.74 0.52
C SER A 343 -13.41 -7.82 0.24
N PRO A 344 -12.91 -8.85 -0.45
CA PRO A 344 -11.49 -8.99 -0.76
C PRO A 344 -11.14 -8.33 -2.10
N ALA A 345 -9.91 -7.83 -2.22
CA ALA A 345 -9.23 -7.53 -3.47
C ALA A 345 -8.05 -8.49 -3.65
N THR A 346 -7.71 -8.82 -4.90
CA THR A 346 -6.66 -9.80 -5.23
C THR A 346 -5.70 -9.22 -6.28
N SER A 347 -4.40 -9.34 -6.07
CA SER A 347 -3.37 -8.99 -7.04
C SER A 347 -3.16 -10.10 -8.07
N GLY A 348 -2.37 -9.82 -9.12
CA GLY A 348 -1.67 -10.86 -9.88
C GLY A 348 -0.63 -11.60 -9.04
N GLU A 349 0.08 -12.53 -9.69
CA GLU A 349 1.26 -13.17 -9.09
C GLU A 349 2.41 -12.17 -9.01
N ILE A 350 3.03 -12.06 -7.84
CA ILE A 350 4.11 -11.11 -7.59
C ILE A 350 5.38 -11.56 -8.32
N GLY A 351 5.83 -10.73 -9.25
CA GLY A 351 7.08 -10.91 -9.97
C GLY A 351 8.32 -10.49 -9.19
N ASP A 352 9.48 -10.69 -9.79
CA ASP A 352 10.75 -10.22 -9.24
C ASP A 352 11.08 -8.81 -9.75
N GLY A 353 11.24 -7.86 -8.83
CA GLY A 353 11.62 -6.48 -9.12
C GLY A 353 13.04 -6.13 -8.72
N GLN A 354 13.81 -7.06 -8.17
CA GLN A 354 15.16 -6.83 -7.70
C GLN A 354 16.19 -7.31 -8.73
N ALA A 355 17.23 -6.53 -8.98
CA ALA A 355 18.31 -6.96 -9.85
C ALA A 355 19.27 -7.92 -9.12
N PRO A 356 19.95 -8.83 -9.87
CA PRO A 356 21.02 -9.65 -9.34
C PRO A 356 22.13 -8.84 -8.68
N GLU A 357 22.96 -9.51 -7.89
CA GLU A 357 24.19 -8.89 -7.42
C GLU A 357 25.07 -8.43 -8.59
N ASN A 358 25.87 -7.39 -8.35
CA ASN A 358 26.82 -6.91 -9.35
C ASN A 358 27.78 -8.03 -9.75
N ALA A 359 27.82 -8.36 -11.05
CA ALA A 359 28.65 -9.44 -11.53
C ALA A 359 30.14 -9.15 -11.31
N THR A 360 30.87 -10.14 -10.81
CA THR A 360 32.29 -10.03 -10.52
C THR A 360 33.12 -10.72 -11.59
N VAL A 361 34.15 -10.04 -12.08
CA VAL A 361 35.15 -10.66 -12.96
C VAL A 361 36.18 -11.38 -12.07
N LYS A 362 36.10 -12.71 -12.03
CA LYS A 362 36.91 -13.60 -11.18
C LYS A 362 38.31 -13.84 -11.74
N SER A 363 38.46 -13.98 -13.06
CA SER A 363 39.75 -14.12 -13.73
C SER A 363 39.82 -13.17 -14.93
N PRO A 364 40.99 -12.85 -15.48
CA PRO A 364 42.28 -13.54 -15.35
C PRO A 364 42.91 -13.45 -13.95
N ASP A 365 43.61 -14.52 -13.57
CA ASP A 365 44.38 -14.59 -12.33
C ASP A 365 45.79 -14.05 -12.60
N GLY A 366 46.15 -12.96 -11.91
CA GLY A 366 47.43 -12.29 -12.09
C GLY A 366 47.39 -11.11 -13.08
N ALA A 367 48.40 -10.26 -12.97
CA ALA A 367 48.47 -9.00 -13.70
C ALA A 367 48.91 -9.18 -15.17
N ILE A 368 49.60 -10.26 -15.54
CA ILE A 368 50.25 -10.43 -16.84
C ILE A 368 50.00 -11.85 -17.39
N SER A 369 49.49 -11.96 -18.62
CA SER A 369 49.17 -13.23 -19.27
C SER A 369 50.42 -14.02 -19.68
N ALA A 370 50.47 -15.29 -19.27
CA ALA A 370 51.50 -16.27 -19.61
C ALA A 370 51.56 -16.65 -21.10
N SER A 371 50.41 -16.81 -21.74
CA SER A 371 50.28 -17.41 -23.08
C SER A 371 49.97 -16.38 -24.18
N GLY A 372 49.68 -15.14 -23.82
CA GLY A 372 49.14 -14.13 -24.74
C GLY A 372 47.63 -14.25 -24.98
N ARG A 373 46.99 -15.28 -24.43
CA ARG A 373 45.54 -15.42 -24.35
C ARG A 373 45.05 -14.99 -22.97
N VAL A 374 43.86 -14.43 -22.90
CA VAL A 374 43.26 -13.94 -21.67
C VAL A 374 41.97 -14.72 -21.42
N LYS A 375 42.03 -15.66 -20.47
CA LYS A 375 40.83 -16.35 -19.99
C LYS A 375 40.16 -15.50 -18.91
N VAL A 376 39.00 -14.96 -19.25
CA VAL A 376 38.18 -14.14 -18.35
C VAL A 376 37.05 -15.03 -17.81
N ARG A 377 36.81 -14.97 -16.51
CA ARG A 377 35.70 -15.67 -15.85
C ARG A 377 34.88 -14.65 -15.09
N TRP A 378 33.56 -14.79 -15.11
CA TRP A 378 32.65 -13.92 -14.37
C TRP A 378 31.54 -14.71 -13.70
N GLY A 379 30.85 -14.06 -12.77
CA GLY A 379 29.63 -14.60 -12.20
C GLY A 379 28.96 -13.61 -11.26
N ALA A 380 27.67 -13.82 -11.09
CA ALA A 380 26.83 -13.21 -10.07
C ALA A 380 25.99 -14.33 -9.43
N THR A 381 25.37 -13.98 -8.32
CA THR A 381 24.27 -14.69 -7.70
C THR A 381 23.04 -13.80 -7.77
N ASP A 382 21.89 -14.43 -7.83
CA ASP A 382 20.61 -13.78 -7.65
C ASP A 382 19.85 -14.54 -6.56
N ASP A 383 18.91 -13.84 -5.97
CA ASP A 383 18.31 -14.22 -4.71
C ASP A 383 16.96 -14.95 -4.92
N VAL A 384 16.47 -14.94 -6.16
CA VAL A 384 15.23 -15.58 -6.62
C VAL A 384 15.47 -16.47 -7.86
N SER A 385 16.34 -16.03 -8.77
CA SER A 385 16.63 -16.67 -10.06
C SER A 385 17.97 -17.40 -10.07
N ASP A 386 18.00 -18.66 -10.52
CA ASP A 386 19.26 -19.39 -10.72
C ASP A 386 19.87 -19.14 -12.12
N ALA A 387 19.03 -18.81 -13.10
CA ALA A 387 19.44 -18.54 -14.47
C ALA A 387 19.76 -17.06 -14.65
N LEU A 388 20.99 -16.77 -15.09
CA LEU A 388 21.49 -15.41 -15.31
C LEU A 388 22.15 -15.32 -16.68
N THR A 389 21.90 -14.22 -17.38
CA THR A 389 22.67 -13.83 -18.56
C THR A 389 23.63 -12.69 -18.23
N PHE A 390 24.71 -12.56 -18.99
CA PHE A 390 25.78 -11.60 -18.71
C PHE A 390 26.10 -10.72 -19.91
N ASP A 391 26.34 -9.44 -19.62
CA ASP A 391 27.06 -8.56 -20.52
C ASP A 391 28.50 -8.42 -20.04
N VAL A 392 29.47 -8.58 -20.94
CA VAL A 392 30.90 -8.40 -20.62
C VAL A 392 31.47 -7.33 -21.53
N ARG A 393 32.15 -6.35 -20.93
CA ARG A 393 32.83 -5.27 -21.66
C ARG A 393 34.28 -5.16 -21.24
N TYR A 394 35.09 -4.57 -22.10
CA TYR A 394 36.47 -4.22 -21.77
C TYR A 394 36.82 -2.82 -22.28
N ARG A 395 37.87 -2.25 -21.68
CA ARG A 395 38.64 -1.17 -22.30
C ARG A 395 40.11 -1.57 -22.31
N GLU A 396 40.87 -1.01 -23.24
CA GLU A 396 42.25 -1.43 -23.45
C GLU A 396 43.19 -0.25 -23.66
N ALA A 397 44.46 -0.44 -23.30
CA ALA A 397 45.50 0.55 -23.50
C ALA A 397 46.78 -0.11 -23.99
N GLY A 398 47.40 0.44 -25.03
CA GLY A 398 48.74 0.03 -25.45
C GLY A 398 49.81 0.50 -24.44
N LEU A 399 51.08 0.22 -24.71
CA LEU A 399 52.17 0.55 -23.79
C LEU A 399 52.29 2.06 -23.44
N ARG A 400 51.81 2.96 -24.30
CA ARG A 400 52.08 4.42 -24.21
C ARG A 400 50.83 5.30 -24.07
N GLY A 401 49.72 4.85 -24.66
CA GLY A 401 48.49 5.64 -24.83
C GLY A 401 47.54 5.63 -23.63
N ALA A 402 46.40 6.31 -23.73
CA ALA A 402 45.32 6.20 -22.75
C ALA A 402 44.55 4.88 -22.91
N PHE A 403 43.70 4.54 -21.93
CA PHE A 403 42.69 3.50 -22.12
C PHE A 403 41.66 3.98 -23.13
N SER A 404 41.20 3.05 -23.97
CA SER A 404 40.10 3.26 -24.90
C SER A 404 38.78 3.53 -24.18
N SER A 405 37.76 3.92 -24.94
CA SER A 405 36.37 3.74 -24.52
C SER A 405 36.07 2.25 -24.28
N ARG A 406 34.98 1.99 -23.56
CA ARG A 406 34.54 0.62 -23.25
C ARG A 406 33.83 0.02 -24.45
N THR A 407 34.23 -1.20 -24.81
CA THR A 407 33.71 -1.99 -25.92
C THR A 407 32.99 -3.20 -25.37
N ARG A 408 31.76 -3.48 -25.83
CA ARG A 408 31.09 -4.75 -25.50
C ARG A 408 31.82 -5.90 -26.18
N TRP A 409 32.09 -6.95 -25.42
CA TRP A 409 32.69 -8.17 -25.92
C TRP A 409 31.67 -9.29 -26.03
N MET A 410 30.80 -9.43 -25.02
CA MET A 410 29.71 -10.38 -25.00
C MET A 410 28.45 -9.69 -24.52
N THR A 411 27.30 -10.11 -25.06
CA THR A 411 25.99 -9.56 -24.73
C THR A 411 25.01 -10.71 -24.50
N ALA A 412 24.21 -10.61 -23.44
CA ALA A 412 23.21 -11.61 -23.07
C ALA A 412 23.73 -13.07 -23.14
N THR A 413 24.97 -13.31 -22.67
CA THR A 413 25.57 -14.65 -22.71
C THR A 413 25.29 -15.41 -21.42
N GLU A 414 24.93 -16.68 -21.53
CA GLU A 414 24.84 -17.60 -20.39
C GLU A 414 26.21 -18.16 -19.99
N GLU A 415 27.22 -17.97 -20.84
CA GLU A 415 28.59 -18.38 -20.56
C GLU A 415 29.11 -17.65 -19.32
N ARG A 416 29.88 -18.37 -18.50
CA ARG A 416 30.58 -17.81 -17.32
C ARG A 416 32.06 -17.59 -17.57
N SER A 417 32.52 -17.81 -18.80
CA SER A 417 33.90 -17.55 -19.19
C SER A 417 34.05 -17.30 -20.67
N GLY A 418 35.11 -16.59 -21.03
CA GLY A 418 35.50 -16.34 -22.41
C GLY A 418 37.01 -16.34 -22.54
N ASP A 419 37.49 -16.58 -23.76
CA ASP A 419 38.92 -16.56 -24.07
C ASP A 419 39.21 -15.52 -25.17
N MET A 420 39.92 -14.45 -24.79
CA MET A 420 40.29 -13.38 -25.69
C MET A 420 41.74 -13.53 -26.16
N LYS A 421 41.95 -13.43 -27.47
CA LYS A 421 43.28 -13.27 -28.06
C LYS A 421 43.72 -11.81 -27.96
N GLY A 422 44.38 -11.45 -26.87
CA GLY A 422 44.84 -10.08 -26.67
C GLY A 422 46.06 -9.73 -27.53
N GLN A 423 46.20 -8.44 -27.84
CA GLN A 423 47.34 -7.95 -28.63
C GLN A 423 48.58 -7.75 -27.74
N PRO A 424 49.79 -8.11 -28.22
CA PRO A 424 51.03 -7.88 -27.46
C PRO A 424 51.20 -6.42 -27.02
N GLY A 425 51.62 -6.24 -25.77
CA GLY A 425 51.88 -4.91 -25.21
C GLY A 425 50.63 -4.11 -24.89
N ARG A 426 49.48 -4.78 -24.68
CA ARG A 426 48.23 -4.12 -24.27
C ARG A 426 47.76 -4.60 -22.91
N THR A 427 47.19 -3.67 -22.14
CA THR A 427 46.43 -3.96 -20.92
C THR A 427 44.94 -3.90 -21.24
N TYR A 428 44.19 -4.92 -20.82
CA TYR A 428 42.74 -5.04 -20.93
C TYR A 428 42.12 -5.00 -19.54
N CYS A 429 41.09 -4.20 -19.34
CA CYS A 429 40.32 -4.11 -18.10
C CYS A 429 38.86 -4.51 -18.37
N TYR A 430 38.41 -5.61 -17.77
CA TYR A 430 37.08 -6.19 -18.00
C TYR A 430 36.15 -5.87 -16.85
N SER A 431 34.88 -5.62 -17.16
CA SER A 431 33.77 -5.58 -16.19
C SER A 431 32.60 -6.39 -16.76
N ALA A 432 31.77 -6.92 -15.86
CA ALA A 432 30.57 -7.66 -16.21
C ALA A 432 29.36 -7.07 -15.47
N ARG A 433 28.16 -7.36 -15.97
CA ARG A 433 26.89 -7.20 -15.25
C ARG A 433 26.00 -8.40 -15.57
N ALA A 434 25.02 -8.66 -14.71
CA ALA A 434 24.10 -9.77 -14.84
C ALA A 434 22.66 -9.27 -15.09
N THR A 435 21.87 -10.09 -15.77
CA THR A 435 20.43 -9.90 -15.94
C THR A 435 19.75 -11.21 -15.55
N ASP A 436 18.71 -11.13 -14.72
CA ASP A 436 17.87 -12.28 -14.31
C ASP A 436 16.81 -12.64 -15.37
N GLU A 437 15.99 -13.65 -15.06
CA GLU A 437 14.86 -14.07 -15.91
C GLU A 437 13.74 -13.02 -15.98
N ALA A 438 13.58 -12.19 -14.94
CA ALA A 438 12.61 -11.09 -14.89
C ALA A 438 13.06 -9.86 -15.71
N GLY A 439 14.30 -9.84 -16.20
CA GLY A 439 14.89 -8.75 -16.98
C GLY A 439 15.55 -7.66 -16.14
N ASN A 440 15.62 -7.80 -14.82
CA ASN A 440 16.31 -6.84 -13.97
C ASN A 440 17.82 -6.97 -14.18
N THR A 441 18.48 -5.83 -14.45
CA THR A 441 19.89 -5.81 -14.83
C THR A 441 20.72 -5.10 -13.77
N SER A 442 21.76 -5.76 -13.28
CA SER A 442 22.66 -5.20 -12.28
C SER A 442 23.56 -4.09 -12.84
N SER A 443 24.15 -3.32 -11.93
CA SER A 443 25.19 -2.36 -12.32
C SER A 443 26.44 -3.10 -12.82
N TRP A 444 27.27 -2.39 -13.57
CA TRP A 444 28.57 -2.93 -13.96
C TRP A 444 29.46 -3.12 -12.73
N GLY A 445 29.91 -4.34 -12.50
CA GLY A 445 30.86 -4.66 -11.44
C GLY A 445 32.23 -4.02 -11.66
N PRO A 446 33.12 -4.12 -10.65
CA PRO A 446 34.44 -3.53 -10.70
C PRO A 446 35.29 -4.10 -11.84
N GLU A 447 36.19 -3.29 -12.38
CA GLU A 447 37.09 -3.73 -13.45
C GLU A 447 38.22 -4.61 -12.90
N LYS A 448 38.54 -5.70 -13.62
CA LYS A 448 39.74 -6.50 -13.39
C LYS A 448 40.64 -6.45 -14.62
N CYS A 449 41.90 -6.06 -14.43
CA CYS A 449 42.82 -5.78 -15.52
C CYS A 449 43.92 -6.83 -15.69
N VAL A 450 44.32 -7.10 -16.93
CA VAL A 450 45.47 -7.96 -17.29
C VAL A 450 46.25 -7.35 -18.43
N ALA A 451 47.56 -7.57 -18.46
CA ALA A 451 48.42 -7.22 -19.57
C ALA A 451 48.81 -8.44 -20.38
N VAL A 452 48.83 -8.28 -21.70
CA VAL A 452 49.47 -9.21 -22.61
C VAL A 452 50.90 -8.73 -22.84
N ARG A 453 51.88 -9.62 -22.63
CA ARG A 453 53.30 -9.27 -22.77
C ARG A 453 53.61 -8.65 -24.13
N ALA A 454 54.46 -7.64 -24.12
CA ALA A 454 55.05 -7.08 -25.32
C ALA A 454 56.11 -8.04 -25.85
N ASP A 455 56.04 -8.34 -27.14
CA ASP A 455 56.96 -9.22 -27.87
C ASP A 455 58.39 -8.65 -27.91
N ASP A 456 59.41 -9.51 -28.01
CA ASP A 456 60.82 -9.11 -28.09
C ASP A 456 61.09 -8.09 -29.21
N ARG A 457 60.33 -8.14 -30.31
CA ARG A 457 60.46 -7.21 -31.43
C ARG A 457 60.13 -5.76 -31.06
N SER A 458 59.41 -5.55 -29.95
CA SER A 458 59.12 -4.21 -29.42
C SER A 458 60.33 -3.55 -28.71
N LEU A 459 61.36 -4.34 -28.40
CA LEU A 459 62.59 -3.90 -27.75
C LEU A 459 63.61 -3.41 -28.77
N THR A 460 64.30 -2.33 -28.42
CA THR A 460 65.32 -1.68 -29.28
C THR A 460 66.67 -1.64 -28.59
N GLY A 461 67.74 -1.99 -29.30
CA GLY A 461 69.10 -2.04 -28.76
C GLY A 461 70.11 -2.57 -29.77
N GLY A 462 71.29 -1.93 -29.85
CA GLY A 462 72.40 -2.39 -30.69
C GLY A 462 73.18 -3.53 -30.02
N GLY A 463 73.76 -4.43 -30.81
CA GLY A 463 74.52 -5.58 -30.29
C GLY A 463 73.68 -6.76 -29.81
N TRP A 464 72.41 -6.82 -30.21
CA TRP A 464 71.48 -7.92 -29.94
C TRP A 464 71.06 -8.60 -31.24
N SER A 465 71.30 -9.90 -31.32
CA SER A 465 70.86 -10.73 -32.43
C SER A 465 69.39 -11.11 -32.27
N LYS A 466 68.70 -11.34 -33.40
CA LYS A 466 67.34 -11.89 -33.43
C LYS A 466 67.44 -13.40 -33.59
N GLY A 467 66.66 -14.14 -32.82
CA GLY A 467 66.49 -15.58 -32.97
C GLY A 467 65.03 -15.97 -33.15
N ALA A 468 64.81 -17.22 -33.55
CA ALA A 468 63.48 -17.81 -33.71
C ALA A 468 63.44 -19.21 -33.10
N GLY A 469 62.27 -19.61 -32.58
CA GLY A 469 62.04 -20.95 -32.04
C GLY A 469 60.65 -21.09 -31.45
N SER A 470 59.98 -22.22 -31.68
CA SER A 470 58.58 -22.45 -31.27
C SER A 470 58.36 -22.41 -29.75
N ALA A 471 59.42 -22.61 -28.96
CA ALA A 471 59.38 -22.53 -27.51
C ALA A 471 59.29 -21.10 -26.97
N PHE A 472 59.48 -20.07 -27.79
CA PHE A 472 59.49 -18.66 -27.36
C PHE A 472 58.13 -17.99 -27.57
N TYR A 473 57.86 -16.93 -26.81
CA TYR A 473 56.65 -16.13 -26.96
C TYR A 473 56.57 -15.58 -28.39
N ARG A 474 55.53 -16.00 -29.12
CA ARG A 474 55.34 -15.70 -30.56
C ARG A 474 56.56 -16.06 -31.43
N SER A 475 57.27 -17.09 -30.98
CA SER A 475 58.33 -17.80 -31.69
C SER A 475 59.58 -17.00 -32.01
N THR A 476 59.86 -15.89 -31.31
CA THR A 476 61.09 -15.09 -31.49
C THR A 476 61.68 -14.63 -30.17
N TYR A 477 62.96 -14.25 -30.20
CA TYR A 477 63.66 -13.71 -29.04
C TYR A 477 64.82 -12.81 -29.47
N LYS A 478 65.33 -12.05 -28.50
CA LYS A 478 66.58 -11.28 -28.62
C LYS A 478 67.66 -11.92 -27.77
N GLU A 479 68.87 -12.04 -28.31
CA GLU A 479 70.01 -12.58 -27.57
C GLU A 479 71.29 -11.77 -27.74
N THR A 480 72.14 -11.81 -26.72
CA THR A 480 73.52 -11.34 -26.79
C THR A 480 74.37 -12.05 -25.74
N ALA A 481 75.69 -11.99 -25.91
CA ALA A 481 76.67 -12.36 -24.89
C ALA A 481 77.64 -11.21 -24.58
N GLN A 482 77.38 -10.02 -25.13
CA GLN A 482 78.23 -8.85 -25.00
C GLN A 482 77.83 -8.04 -23.76
N GLN A 483 78.78 -7.84 -22.85
CA GLN A 483 78.60 -7.01 -21.66
C GLN A 483 78.31 -5.54 -22.05
N GLY A 484 77.49 -4.85 -21.25
CA GLY A 484 77.14 -3.43 -21.43
C GLY A 484 76.14 -3.16 -22.56
N LYS A 485 75.69 -4.18 -23.31
CA LYS A 485 74.62 -4.00 -24.30
C LYS A 485 73.27 -3.88 -23.61
N THR A 486 72.45 -2.94 -24.10
CA THR A 486 71.13 -2.64 -23.54
C THR A 486 70.00 -2.93 -24.52
N LEU A 487 68.90 -3.52 -24.05
CA LEU A 487 67.59 -3.49 -24.72
C LEU A 487 66.66 -2.52 -24.02
N LYS A 488 65.92 -1.73 -24.78
CA LYS A 488 65.04 -0.67 -24.27
C LYS A 488 63.62 -0.81 -24.78
N LEU A 489 62.66 -0.70 -23.86
CA LEU A 489 61.24 -0.47 -24.15
C LEU A 489 60.90 0.98 -23.77
N LYS A 490 60.84 1.85 -24.77
CA LYS A 490 60.72 3.30 -24.57
C LYS A 490 59.29 3.76 -24.30
N ASP A 491 59.20 4.78 -23.45
CA ASP A 491 58.00 5.58 -23.17
C ASP A 491 56.79 4.79 -22.70
N VAL A 492 57.03 3.74 -21.92
CA VAL A 492 55.95 2.90 -21.40
C VAL A 492 55.35 3.50 -20.14
N ARG A 493 54.05 3.29 -19.99
CA ARG A 493 53.29 3.55 -18.77
C ARG A 493 53.00 2.20 -18.12
N GLY A 494 53.44 1.98 -16.89
CA GLY A 494 53.26 0.71 -16.20
C GLY A 494 53.36 0.83 -14.69
N ARG A 495 52.64 -0.05 -14.00
CA ARG A 495 52.62 -0.21 -12.56
C ARG A 495 53.29 -1.51 -12.12
N ARG A 496 53.13 -2.59 -12.90
CA ARG A 496 53.85 -3.85 -12.68
C ARG A 496 54.61 -4.26 -13.92
N PHE A 497 55.81 -4.77 -13.71
CA PHE A 497 56.73 -5.18 -14.77
C PHE A 497 57.20 -6.61 -14.53
N ASP A 498 57.26 -7.40 -15.60
CA ASP A 498 57.95 -8.69 -15.61
C ASP A 498 58.76 -8.87 -16.90
N LEU A 499 59.69 -9.82 -16.86
CA LEU A 499 60.42 -10.27 -18.04
C LEU A 499 60.12 -11.74 -18.29
N LEU A 500 60.00 -12.09 -19.56
CA LEU A 500 60.06 -13.47 -20.02
C LEU A 500 61.46 -13.69 -20.61
N VAL A 501 62.21 -14.62 -20.04
CA VAL A 501 63.63 -14.83 -20.34
C VAL A 501 63.96 -16.32 -20.42
N SER A 502 65.09 -16.64 -21.07
CA SER A 502 65.68 -17.98 -20.90
C SER A 502 66.62 -18.02 -19.70
N THR A 503 66.56 -19.11 -18.94
CA THR A 503 67.56 -19.47 -17.93
C THR A 503 68.31 -20.72 -18.33
N CYS A 504 69.61 -20.83 -18.01
CA CYS A 504 70.44 -21.99 -18.37
C CYS A 504 71.75 -22.05 -17.56
N PRO A 505 72.51 -23.18 -17.56
CA PRO A 505 73.73 -23.30 -16.74
C PRO A 505 74.81 -22.26 -17.06
N GLY A 506 74.89 -21.84 -18.32
CA GLY A 506 75.83 -20.83 -18.82
C GLY A 506 75.25 -19.44 -19.01
N CYS A 507 74.01 -19.18 -18.55
CA CYS A 507 73.32 -17.92 -18.78
C CYS A 507 73.84 -16.81 -17.85
N GLY A 508 73.79 -15.59 -18.36
CA GLY A 508 74.41 -14.40 -17.78
C GLY A 508 73.63 -13.73 -16.66
N LYS A 509 74.05 -12.51 -16.30
CA LYS A 509 73.34 -11.61 -15.38
C LYS A 509 72.87 -10.37 -16.12
N ILE A 510 71.69 -9.88 -15.76
CA ILE A 510 71.13 -8.63 -16.28
C ILE A 510 70.80 -7.67 -15.14
N GLU A 511 70.80 -6.39 -15.46
CA GLU A 511 70.20 -5.35 -14.63
C GLU A 511 69.00 -4.76 -15.35
N VAL A 512 67.88 -4.64 -14.64
CA VAL A 512 66.67 -4.03 -15.16
C VAL A 512 66.49 -2.67 -14.50
N ARG A 513 66.40 -1.63 -15.32
CA ARG A 513 66.19 -0.25 -14.90
C ARG A 513 64.88 0.29 -15.44
N PHE A 514 64.23 1.18 -14.71
CA PHE A 514 63.09 1.95 -15.19
C PHE A 514 63.29 3.43 -14.88
N ALA A 515 63.12 4.28 -15.89
CA ALA A 515 63.40 5.72 -15.80
C ALA A 515 64.80 6.04 -15.24
N GLY A 516 65.79 5.20 -15.56
CA GLY A 516 67.18 5.35 -15.10
C GLY A 516 67.49 4.73 -13.74
N GLN A 517 66.48 4.40 -12.94
CA GLN A 517 66.65 3.75 -11.63
C GLN A 517 66.74 2.24 -11.77
N VAL A 518 67.67 1.62 -11.04
CA VAL A 518 67.79 0.15 -10.96
C VAL A 518 66.60 -0.41 -10.20
N LEU A 519 65.86 -1.32 -10.84
CA LEU A 519 64.76 -2.05 -10.22
C LEU A 519 65.23 -3.37 -9.64
N GLN A 520 66.00 -4.14 -10.43
CA GLN A 520 66.44 -5.47 -10.02
C GLN A 520 67.67 -5.91 -10.82
N THR A 521 68.58 -6.60 -10.14
CA THR A 521 69.66 -7.37 -10.78
C THR A 521 69.29 -8.85 -10.76
N ILE A 522 69.26 -9.49 -11.93
CA ILE A 522 68.71 -10.83 -12.11
C ILE A 522 69.80 -11.76 -12.66
N SER A 523 70.02 -12.88 -11.98
CA SER A 523 70.82 -13.98 -12.50
C SER A 523 69.96 -14.90 -13.36
N LEU A 524 70.37 -15.14 -14.61
CA LEU A 524 69.70 -16.09 -15.51
C LEU A 524 70.29 -17.49 -15.44
N LYS A 525 71.29 -17.71 -14.57
CA LYS A 525 71.88 -19.02 -14.35
C LYS A 525 70.86 -19.98 -13.70
N SER A 526 70.68 -21.16 -14.29
CA SER A 526 69.86 -22.26 -13.76
C SER A 526 70.51 -23.60 -14.10
N ASN A 527 70.23 -24.67 -13.34
CA ASN A 527 70.79 -26.00 -13.63
C ASN A 527 70.19 -26.65 -14.89
N GLN A 528 69.07 -26.13 -15.39
CA GLN A 528 68.41 -26.61 -16.60
C GLN A 528 68.08 -25.43 -17.52
N ARG A 529 68.00 -25.71 -18.83
CA ARG A 529 67.53 -24.73 -19.80
C ARG A 529 66.01 -24.64 -19.76
N ASN A 530 65.48 -23.43 -19.55
CA ASN A 530 64.07 -23.11 -19.70
C ASN A 530 63.95 -21.81 -20.47
N ASP A 531 63.22 -21.82 -21.59
CA ASP A 531 63.13 -20.69 -22.52
C ASP A 531 61.96 -19.74 -22.23
N ARG A 532 61.12 -20.04 -21.21
CA ARG A 532 59.95 -19.21 -20.83
C ARG A 532 59.84 -19.05 -19.32
N VAL A 533 60.86 -18.46 -18.70
CA VAL A 533 60.82 -18.12 -17.27
C VAL A 533 60.30 -16.70 -17.11
N ALA A 534 59.14 -16.55 -16.47
CA ALA A 534 58.58 -15.25 -16.12
C ALA A 534 59.17 -14.78 -14.77
N ILE A 535 59.86 -13.65 -14.78
CA ILE A 535 60.50 -13.07 -13.59
C ILE A 535 59.83 -11.72 -13.29
N PRO A 536 59.07 -11.61 -12.18
CA PRO A 536 58.55 -10.32 -11.71
C PRO A 536 59.72 -9.38 -11.41
N VAL A 537 59.66 -8.15 -11.92
CA VAL A 537 60.71 -7.14 -11.75
C VAL A 537 60.34 -6.10 -10.71
N ALA A 538 59.16 -5.50 -10.84
CA ALA A 538 58.72 -4.43 -9.95
C ALA A 538 57.20 -4.31 -9.90
N THR A 539 56.72 -3.81 -8.76
CA THR A 539 55.35 -3.33 -8.56
C THR A 539 55.40 -1.98 -7.88
N PHE A 540 54.84 -0.97 -8.52
CA PHE A 540 54.74 0.39 -7.98
C PHE A 540 53.37 0.62 -7.33
N PRO A 541 53.26 1.54 -6.35
CA PRO A 541 51.98 1.99 -5.82
C PRO A 541 51.07 2.54 -6.91
N ASP A 542 51.63 3.40 -7.78
CA ASP A 542 50.95 4.08 -8.88
C ASP A 542 51.63 3.82 -10.23
N GLN A 543 50.90 4.05 -11.32
CA GLN A 543 51.42 3.90 -12.68
C GLN A 543 52.54 4.91 -12.95
N GLN A 544 53.72 4.41 -13.34
CA GLN A 544 54.89 5.21 -13.67
C GLN A 544 55.07 5.33 -15.19
N LYS A 545 55.67 6.43 -15.67
CA LYS A 545 56.05 6.63 -17.08
C LYS A 545 57.57 6.65 -17.20
N GLY A 546 58.11 5.89 -18.16
CA GLY A 546 59.55 5.85 -18.35
C GLY A 546 60.01 4.86 -19.41
N THR A 547 61.32 4.72 -19.54
CA THR A 547 61.93 3.69 -20.39
C THR A 547 62.39 2.53 -19.51
N LEU A 548 61.94 1.32 -19.83
CA LEU A 548 62.49 0.09 -19.25
C LEU A 548 63.77 -0.26 -20.02
N THR A 549 64.88 -0.44 -19.31
CA THR A 549 66.18 -0.80 -19.88
C THR A 549 66.67 -2.09 -19.26
N ILE A 550 67.09 -3.05 -20.09
CA ILE A 550 67.70 -4.31 -19.69
C ILE A 550 69.16 -4.25 -20.13
N GLU A 551 70.09 -4.26 -19.19
CA GLU A 551 71.53 -4.17 -19.43
C GLU A 551 72.22 -5.50 -19.09
N VAL A 552 73.11 -5.98 -19.96
CA VAL A 552 73.88 -7.21 -19.72
C VAL A 552 75.10 -6.92 -18.85
N LEU A 553 75.17 -7.52 -17.67
CA LEU A 553 76.27 -7.31 -16.73
C LEU A 553 77.42 -8.31 -16.90
N SER A 554 77.16 -9.47 -17.52
CA SER A 554 78.14 -10.55 -17.65
C SER A 554 78.79 -10.58 -19.03
N SER A 555 80.13 -10.70 -19.09
CA SER A 555 80.87 -10.89 -20.33
C SER A 555 80.89 -12.36 -20.78
N GLY A 556 80.63 -12.61 -22.07
CA GLY A 556 80.73 -13.93 -22.70
C GLY A 556 79.67 -14.95 -22.26
N LYS A 557 78.66 -14.53 -21.50
CA LYS A 557 77.55 -15.39 -21.02
C LYS A 557 76.26 -15.02 -21.73
N LYS A 558 75.49 -16.03 -22.14
CA LYS A 558 74.30 -15.85 -22.95
C LYS A 558 73.17 -15.18 -22.15
N VAL A 559 72.55 -14.16 -22.73
CA VAL A 559 71.32 -13.53 -22.24
C VAL A 559 70.28 -13.60 -23.35
N ILE A 560 69.11 -14.12 -23.03
CA ILE A 560 67.98 -14.24 -23.98
C ILE A 560 66.75 -13.58 -23.36
N ILE A 561 66.19 -12.60 -24.07
CA ILE A 561 64.96 -11.90 -23.69
C ILE A 561 63.89 -12.24 -24.72
N ASP A 562 62.76 -12.77 -24.23
CA ASP A 562 61.65 -13.28 -25.02
C ASP A 562 60.47 -12.28 -25.05
N ALA A 563 60.12 -11.70 -23.89
CA ALA A 563 59.03 -10.73 -23.82
C ALA A 563 59.12 -9.85 -22.58
N VAL A 564 58.35 -8.77 -22.56
CA VAL A 564 58.22 -7.87 -21.38
C VAL A 564 56.76 -7.70 -21.02
N GLY A 565 56.40 -8.01 -19.78
CA GLY A 565 55.08 -7.67 -19.26
C GLY A 565 55.05 -6.26 -18.71
N VAL A 566 54.06 -5.48 -19.12
CA VAL A 566 53.79 -4.12 -18.62
C VAL A 566 52.31 -4.03 -18.29
N TRP A 567 51.98 -4.08 -17.00
CA TRP A 567 50.61 -3.97 -16.51
C TRP A 567 50.31 -2.60 -15.94
N ARG A 568 49.12 -2.09 -16.25
CA ARG A 568 48.71 -0.70 -16.04
C ARG A 568 47.52 -0.47 -15.11
N GLY A 569 46.88 -1.56 -14.69
CA GLY A 569 45.61 -1.52 -13.95
C GLY A 569 45.74 -1.18 -12.48
#